data_AF-A0A7V8JL47-F1
#
_entry.id   AF-A0A7V8JL47-F1
#
_cell.length_a   1.000
_cell.length_b   1.000
_cell.length_c   1.000
_cell.angle_alpha   90.00
_cell.angle_beta   90.00
_cell.angle_gamma   90.00
#
_symmetry.space_group_name_H-M   'P 1'
#
loop_
_entity.id
_entity.type
_entity.pdbx_description
1 polymer ?
#
loop_
_entity_poly.entity_id
_entity_poly.type
_entity_poly.pdbx_seq_one_letter_code
_entity_poly.pdbx_strand_id
1 'polypeptide(L)'
;MGLSGLEKARGFYGRIDREWQAMARSIDAAQLVAIKAITTVNRSGYSLPVSVFLDMAGVDSVKSISINDNSEDDVIILDARGYRFRHRMFAEYVFRYHLSSAEEYELSLRVAKSLAPLVSSASMRRRTYPVLIIRQLMDKDGVMAVSPTVEKARTWYGELEGHFDWNGRFWDQRALLESDAHFHDRAYSYAKKKVLVHRHAFSLNTLGRVRLKASVDEMVQLDLAWDYFREGEAYLSESLAHAQGFWDLHEHPLMTVFSYLVEFSERLEFDDPRIIALDQVRVKWTRDVGRFNVRSAGVLEKMTLAQEKMLKSMVRPS
;
A
#
# COMPACT_ATOMS: atom_id res chain seq x y z
N MET A 1 15.85 30.41 8.04
CA MET A 1 15.47 29.69 9.28
C MET A 1 16.29 30.26 10.42
N GLY A 2 15.66 30.93 11.39
CA GLY A 2 16.38 31.63 12.47
C GLY A 2 16.96 30.68 13.52
N LEU A 3 18.14 31.02 14.05
CA LEU A 3 18.87 30.29 15.10
C LEU A 3 18.00 29.99 16.35
N SER A 4 17.02 30.85 16.66
CA SER A 4 16.07 30.64 17.77
C SER A 4 15.10 29.47 17.58
N GLY A 5 14.87 29.03 16.33
CA GLY A 5 14.09 27.83 16.03
C GLY A 5 14.85 26.53 16.32
N LEU A 6 16.17 26.54 16.11
CA LEU A 6 17.05 25.40 16.36
C LEU A 6 17.27 25.18 17.87
N GLU A 7 17.42 26.26 18.64
CA GLU A 7 17.53 26.18 20.10
C GLU A 7 16.24 25.71 20.77
N LYS A 8 15.07 26.20 20.32
CA LYS A 8 13.76 25.74 20.80
C LYS A 8 13.52 24.26 20.44
N ALA A 9 13.94 23.82 19.26
CA ALA A 9 13.84 22.42 18.85
C ALA A 9 14.71 21.50 19.73
N ARG A 10 15.95 21.90 20.05
CA ARG A 10 16.82 21.14 20.96
C ARG A 10 16.25 21.03 22.37
N GLY A 11 15.72 22.13 22.92
CA GLY A 11 15.09 22.11 24.25
C GLY A 11 13.79 21.31 24.28
N PHE A 12 13.01 21.33 23.21
CA PHE A 12 11.77 20.58 23.08
C PHE A 12 12.02 19.06 22.93
N TYR A 13 12.87 18.64 21.99
CA TYR A 13 13.21 17.21 21.84
C TYR A 13 13.91 16.66 23.07
N GLY A 14 14.72 17.45 23.76
CA GLY A 14 15.31 17.05 25.04
C GLY A 14 14.29 16.86 26.17
N ARG A 15 13.12 17.51 26.12
CA ARG A 15 12.01 17.22 27.05
C ARG A 15 11.32 15.91 26.69
N ILE A 16 10.98 15.72 25.42
CA ILE A 16 10.38 14.47 24.94
C ILE A 16 11.28 13.27 25.26
N ASP A 17 12.59 13.38 25.03
CA ASP A 17 13.54 12.31 25.36
C ASP A 17 13.50 11.99 26.86
N ARG A 18 13.55 13.01 27.72
CA ARG A 18 13.49 12.79 29.17
C ARG A 18 12.19 12.11 29.61
N GLU A 19 11.05 12.53 29.06
CA GLU A 19 9.74 11.92 29.36
C GLU A 19 9.68 10.48 28.86
N TRP A 20 10.16 10.21 27.64
CA TRP A 20 10.27 8.86 27.10
C TRP A 20 11.19 7.97 27.95
N GLN A 21 12.38 8.46 28.33
CA GLN A 21 13.34 7.71 29.13
C GLN A 21 12.84 7.44 30.55
N ALA A 22 12.09 8.40 31.14
CA ALA A 22 11.47 8.21 32.44
C ALA A 22 10.44 7.08 32.38
N MET A 23 9.52 7.14 31.40
CA MET A 23 8.50 6.10 31.17
C MET A 23 9.14 4.73 30.83
N ALA A 24 10.14 4.70 29.95
CA ALA A 24 10.78 3.45 29.53
C ALA A 24 11.53 2.75 30.68
N ARG A 25 11.87 3.47 31.77
CA ARG A 25 12.51 2.91 32.97
C ARG A 25 11.51 2.47 34.04
N SER A 26 10.28 2.99 34.03
CA SER A 26 9.24 2.66 35.01
C SER A 26 8.42 1.42 34.65
N ILE A 27 8.47 0.99 33.39
CA ILE A 27 7.69 -0.14 32.87
C ILE A 27 8.56 -1.37 32.59
N ASP A 28 7.93 -2.54 32.53
CA ASP A 28 8.62 -3.76 32.13
C ASP A 28 8.90 -3.82 30.62
N ALA A 29 9.74 -4.77 30.20
CA ALA A 29 10.15 -4.91 28.81
C ALA A 29 8.98 -5.25 27.86
N ALA A 30 7.97 -6.01 28.31
CA ALA A 30 6.83 -6.39 27.49
C ALA A 30 5.88 -5.19 27.28
N GLN A 31 5.63 -4.42 28.33
CA GLN A 31 4.91 -3.15 28.28
C GLN A 31 5.62 -2.15 27.37
N LEU A 32 6.95 -2.04 27.45
CA LEU A 32 7.71 -1.19 26.54
C LEU A 32 7.53 -1.62 25.06
N VAL A 33 7.51 -2.92 24.78
CA VAL A 33 7.22 -3.45 23.44
C VAL A 33 5.80 -3.07 22.98
N ALA A 34 4.79 -3.20 23.84
CA ALA A 34 3.42 -2.78 23.53
C ALA A 34 3.30 -1.28 23.27
N ILE A 35 4.02 -0.45 24.04
CA ILE A 35 4.09 1.00 23.83
C ILE A 35 4.77 1.33 22.49
N LYS A 36 5.89 0.68 22.17
CA LYS A 36 6.52 0.86 20.86
C LYS A 36 5.59 0.44 19.72
N ALA A 37 4.73 -0.56 19.92
CA ALA A 37 3.74 -0.98 18.93
C ALA A 37 2.66 0.09 18.65
N ILE A 38 2.32 0.93 19.64
CA ILE A 38 1.44 2.09 19.43
C ILE A 38 2.03 3.00 18.35
N THR A 39 3.34 3.20 18.35
CA THR A 39 4.03 4.03 17.36
C THR A 39 3.74 3.58 15.93
N THR A 40 3.76 2.26 15.70
CA THR A 40 3.55 1.65 14.38
C THR A 40 2.19 2.01 13.79
N VAL A 41 1.13 2.08 14.61
CA VAL A 41 -0.22 2.41 14.16
C VAL A 41 -0.55 3.91 14.23
N ASN A 42 0.06 4.63 15.18
CA ASN A 42 -0.27 6.02 15.47
C ASN A 42 0.30 7.01 14.45
N ARG A 43 1.41 6.67 13.78
CA ARG A 43 1.92 7.42 12.61
C ARG A 43 0.88 7.57 11.50
N SER A 44 0.01 6.59 11.38
CA SER A 44 -1.09 6.55 10.42
C SER A 44 -2.41 7.11 10.98
N GLY A 45 -2.38 7.70 12.18
CA GLY A 45 -3.53 8.31 12.82
C GLY A 45 -4.44 7.32 13.56
N TYR A 46 -3.96 6.11 13.84
CA TYR A 46 -4.73 5.08 14.54
C TYR A 46 -4.27 4.85 15.99
N SER A 47 -5.17 4.33 16.82
CA SER A 47 -4.94 3.86 18.18
C SER A 47 -4.78 2.34 18.13
N LEU A 48 -3.89 1.78 18.94
CA LEU A 48 -3.70 0.34 19.03
C LEU A 48 -4.86 -0.27 19.82
N PRO A 49 -5.65 -1.21 19.27
CA PRO A 49 -6.75 -1.82 20.01
C PRO A 49 -6.30 -2.39 21.35
N VAL A 50 -7.12 -2.21 22.40
CA VAL A 50 -6.78 -2.62 23.78
C VAL A 50 -6.38 -4.09 23.85
N SER A 51 -7.12 -4.98 23.18
CA SER A 51 -6.79 -6.41 23.16
C SER A 51 -5.41 -6.71 22.56
N VAL A 52 -4.99 -5.95 21.54
CA VAL A 52 -3.66 -6.10 20.93
C VAL A 52 -2.59 -5.55 21.87
N PHE A 53 -2.83 -4.40 22.51
CA PHE A 53 -1.90 -3.87 23.51
C PHE A 53 -1.68 -4.86 24.66
N LEU A 54 -2.77 -5.40 25.23
CA LEU A 54 -2.74 -6.36 26.33
C LEU A 54 -1.98 -7.65 25.96
N ASP A 55 -2.26 -8.23 24.78
CA ASP A 55 -1.53 -9.37 24.23
C ASP A 55 -0.03 -9.08 24.07
N MET A 56 0.32 -7.89 23.58
CA MET A 56 1.72 -7.51 23.40
C MET A 56 2.44 -7.27 24.72
N ALA A 57 1.74 -6.69 25.70
CA ALA A 57 2.23 -6.41 27.04
C ALA A 57 2.27 -7.67 27.93
N GLY A 58 1.63 -8.77 27.53
CA GLY A 58 1.57 -10.00 28.32
C GLY A 58 0.74 -9.84 29.60
N VAL A 59 -0.32 -9.02 29.56
CA VAL A 59 -1.18 -8.75 30.71
C VAL A 59 -2.65 -8.97 30.37
N ASP A 60 -3.43 -9.51 31.30
CA ASP A 60 -4.82 -9.90 31.04
C ASP A 60 -5.83 -8.75 31.22
N SER A 61 -5.41 -7.64 31.82
CA SER A 61 -6.32 -6.54 32.13
C SER A 61 -5.68 -5.16 31.99
N VAL A 62 -6.51 -4.15 31.72
CA VAL A 62 -6.08 -2.75 31.71
C VAL A 62 -5.60 -2.30 33.09
N LYS A 63 -6.20 -2.83 34.17
CA LYS A 63 -5.86 -2.48 35.56
C LYS A 63 -4.46 -2.95 35.98
N SER A 64 -3.95 -3.99 35.33
CA SER A 64 -2.58 -4.50 35.57
C SER A 64 -1.51 -3.68 34.87
N ILE A 65 -1.89 -2.80 33.95
CA ILE A 65 -0.95 -1.83 33.40
C ILE A 65 -0.94 -0.67 34.41
N SER A 66 0.15 -0.54 35.14
CA SER A 66 0.38 0.53 36.12
C SER A 66 0.58 1.89 35.45
N ILE A 67 -0.33 2.32 34.58
CA ILE A 67 -0.39 3.68 34.02
C ILE A 67 -1.00 4.61 35.08
N ASN A 68 -0.50 4.55 36.32
CA ASN A 68 -1.02 5.35 37.42
C ASN A 68 -0.18 6.64 37.59
N ASP A 69 -0.76 7.73 37.09
CA ASP A 69 -1.07 8.97 37.83
C ASP A 69 0.04 10.00 38.13
N ASN A 70 1.28 9.91 37.60
CA ASN A 70 2.22 11.05 37.77
C ASN A 70 3.23 11.34 36.63
N SER A 71 3.22 10.65 35.48
CA SER A 71 3.99 11.09 34.29
C SER A 71 3.61 10.39 32.97
N GLU A 72 2.99 9.21 33.03
CA GLU A 72 2.72 8.38 31.84
C GLU A 72 1.41 8.76 31.13
N ASP A 73 0.42 9.27 31.87
CA ASP A 73 -0.82 9.81 31.30
C ASP A 73 -0.57 10.98 30.34
N ASP A 74 0.54 11.70 30.51
CA ASP A 74 0.94 12.79 29.61
C ASP A 74 1.46 12.27 28.27
N VAL A 75 1.96 11.03 28.20
CA VAL A 75 2.54 10.45 26.99
C VAL A 75 1.55 9.57 26.24
N ILE A 76 0.81 8.71 26.94
CA ILE A 76 -0.12 7.74 26.35
C ILE A 76 -1.52 7.95 26.92
N ILE A 77 -2.53 7.87 26.05
CA ILE A 77 -3.93 7.94 26.45
C ILE A 77 -4.69 6.73 25.93
N LEU A 78 -5.69 6.30 26.70
CA LEU A 78 -6.69 5.33 26.28
C LEU A 78 -7.93 6.06 25.78
N ASP A 79 -8.26 5.89 24.50
CA ASP A 79 -9.51 6.40 23.91
C ASP A 79 -10.51 5.27 23.63
N ALA A 80 -11.66 5.60 23.04
CA ALA A 80 -12.71 4.63 22.70
C ALA A 80 -12.28 3.55 21.68
N ARG A 81 -11.12 3.72 21.03
CA ARG A 81 -10.57 2.83 20.00
C ARG A 81 -9.32 2.08 20.47
N GLY A 82 -8.64 2.59 21.49
CA GLY A 82 -7.54 1.92 22.17
C GLY A 82 -6.43 2.88 22.63
N TYR A 83 -5.21 2.37 22.71
CA TYR A 83 -4.05 3.13 23.19
C TYR A 83 -3.41 3.95 22.07
N ARG A 84 -3.11 5.22 22.35
CA ARG A 84 -2.38 6.11 21.44
C ARG A 84 -1.48 7.05 22.21
N PHE A 85 -0.47 7.59 21.54
CA PHE A 85 0.23 8.74 22.09
C PHE A 85 -0.73 9.93 22.21
N ARG A 86 -0.61 10.69 23.30
CA ARG A 86 -1.39 11.92 23.50
C ARG A 86 -1.17 12.88 22.33
N HIS A 87 0.09 13.10 21.98
CA HIS A 87 0.50 13.91 20.84
C HIS A 87 1.19 13.06 19.78
N ARG A 88 0.76 13.21 18.51
CA ARG A 88 1.34 12.52 17.35
C ARG A 88 2.86 12.71 17.25
N MET A 89 3.37 13.85 17.69
CA MET A 89 4.81 14.15 17.68
C MET A 89 5.62 13.20 18.58
N PHE A 90 5.05 12.67 19.67
CA PHE A 90 5.72 11.63 20.47
C PHE A 90 5.87 10.35 19.66
N ALA A 91 4.81 9.89 19.00
CA ALA A 91 4.90 8.72 18.12
C ALA A 91 5.98 8.91 17.05
N GLU A 92 6.03 10.08 16.40
CA GLU A 92 7.07 10.38 15.40
C GLU A 92 8.48 10.46 16.00
N TYR A 93 8.62 10.97 17.22
CA TYR A 93 9.90 11.01 17.93
C TYR A 93 10.39 9.61 18.31
N VAL A 94 9.54 8.84 19.00
CA VAL A 94 9.83 7.45 19.40
C VAL A 94 10.18 6.61 18.19
N PHE A 95 9.43 6.80 17.10
CA PHE A 95 9.71 6.15 15.83
C PHE A 95 11.13 6.44 15.32
N ARG A 96 11.53 7.71 15.28
CA ARG A 96 12.81 8.13 14.67
C ARG A 96 14.03 7.83 15.53
N TYR A 97 13.88 7.86 16.86
CA TYR A 97 15.03 7.86 17.77
C TYR A 97 15.10 6.64 18.69
N HIS A 98 14.01 5.86 18.81
CA HIS A 98 13.92 4.74 19.76
C HIS A 98 13.42 3.43 19.17
N LEU A 99 13.17 3.39 17.85
CA LEU A 99 12.92 2.16 17.10
C LEU A 99 14.02 1.99 16.04
N SER A 100 14.72 0.87 16.09
CA SER A 100 15.52 0.40 14.97
C SER A 100 14.63 -0.13 13.85
N SER A 101 15.14 -0.20 12.62
CA SER A 101 14.41 -0.79 11.49
C SER A 101 14.04 -2.27 11.75
N ALA A 102 14.88 -3.00 12.48
CA ALA A 102 14.59 -4.38 12.87
C ALA A 102 13.42 -4.45 13.85
N GLU A 103 13.38 -3.58 14.87
CA GLU A 103 12.24 -3.50 15.79
C GLU A 103 10.96 -3.07 15.08
N GLU A 104 11.02 -2.09 14.17
CA GLU A 104 9.85 -1.66 13.39
C GLU A 104 9.27 -2.82 12.57
N TYR A 105 10.14 -3.56 11.89
CA TYR A 105 9.77 -4.76 11.13
C TYR A 105 9.04 -5.76 12.03
N GLU A 106 9.65 -6.17 13.14
CA GLU A 106 9.08 -7.16 14.07
C GLU A 106 7.76 -6.66 14.71
N LEU A 107 7.70 -5.40 15.12
CA LEU A 107 6.50 -4.81 15.70
C LEU A 107 5.36 -4.74 14.68
N SER A 108 5.65 -4.34 13.44
CA SER A 108 4.63 -4.29 12.37
C SER A 108 4.05 -5.67 12.09
N LEU A 109 4.89 -6.70 12.09
CA LEU A 109 4.48 -8.08 11.90
C LEU A 109 3.64 -8.59 13.07
N ARG A 110 4.09 -8.37 14.30
CA ARG A 110 3.39 -8.79 15.52
C ARG A 110 2.03 -8.11 15.63
N VAL A 111 1.95 -6.79 15.40
CA VAL A 111 0.68 -6.06 15.38
C VAL A 111 -0.25 -6.62 14.30
N ALA A 112 0.25 -6.90 13.10
CA ALA A 112 -0.56 -7.48 12.04
C ALA A 112 -1.11 -8.88 12.41
N LYS A 113 -0.29 -9.74 13.02
CA LYS A 113 -0.70 -11.06 13.51
C LYS A 113 -1.76 -10.96 14.61
N SER A 114 -1.57 -10.08 15.61
CA SER A 114 -2.53 -9.90 16.71
C SER A 114 -3.85 -9.25 16.26
N LEU A 115 -3.84 -8.46 15.17
CA LEU A 115 -5.05 -7.90 14.57
C LEU A 115 -5.82 -8.92 13.71
N ALA A 116 -5.17 -9.96 13.20
CA ALA A 116 -5.78 -10.91 12.26
C ALA A 116 -7.09 -11.53 12.76
N PRO A 117 -7.22 -11.98 14.03
CA PRO A 117 -8.48 -12.53 14.55
C PRO A 117 -9.64 -11.52 14.61
N LEU A 118 -9.33 -10.22 14.57
CA LEU A 118 -10.32 -9.14 14.62
C LEU A 118 -10.81 -8.74 13.21
N VAL A 119 -10.21 -9.32 12.16
CA VAL A 119 -10.48 -9.01 10.77
C VAL A 119 -11.21 -10.19 10.12
N SER A 120 -12.35 -9.91 9.50
CA SER A 120 -13.20 -10.88 8.81
C SER A 120 -13.86 -10.21 7.60
N SER A 121 -14.45 -10.99 6.69
CA SER A 121 -15.20 -10.45 5.55
C SER A 121 -16.35 -9.52 5.96
N ALA A 122 -16.96 -9.77 7.11
CA ALA A 122 -17.98 -8.89 7.67
C ALA A 122 -17.36 -7.56 8.15
N SER A 123 -16.24 -7.61 8.86
CA SER A 123 -15.58 -6.41 9.38
C SER A 123 -14.94 -5.57 8.27
N MET A 124 -14.47 -6.19 7.18
CA MET A 124 -13.99 -5.49 5.98
C MET A 124 -15.09 -4.68 5.30
N ARG A 125 -16.28 -5.27 5.12
CA ARG A 125 -17.44 -4.56 4.56
C ARG A 125 -17.84 -3.36 5.41
N ARG A 126 -17.75 -3.49 6.74
CA ARG A 126 -18.04 -2.42 7.70
C ARG A 126 -16.89 -1.42 7.90
N ARG A 127 -15.72 -1.67 7.29
CA ARG A 127 -14.49 -0.88 7.46
C ARG A 127 -14.16 -0.63 8.94
N THR A 128 -14.21 -1.69 9.75
CA THR A 128 -13.92 -1.58 11.18
C THR A 128 -12.49 -1.09 11.43
N TYR A 129 -12.23 -0.62 12.63
CA TYR A 129 -10.96 -0.02 12.98
C TYR A 129 -9.73 -0.94 12.77
N PRO A 130 -9.76 -2.24 13.19
CA PRO A 130 -8.68 -3.18 12.89
C PRO A 130 -8.40 -3.34 11.38
N VAL A 131 -9.45 -3.31 10.55
CA VAL A 131 -9.31 -3.41 9.08
C VAL A 131 -8.56 -2.20 8.52
N LEU A 132 -8.83 -1.00 9.03
CA LEU A 132 -8.14 0.21 8.59
C LEU A 132 -6.66 0.18 8.94
N ILE A 133 -6.32 -0.30 10.14
CA ILE A 133 -4.93 -0.48 10.57
C ILE A 133 -4.21 -1.51 9.69
N ILE A 134 -4.79 -2.71 9.54
CA ILE A 134 -4.22 -3.77 8.69
C ILE A 134 -4.03 -3.30 7.25
N ARG A 135 -5.01 -2.56 6.72
CA ARG A 135 -4.91 -1.98 5.37
C ARG A 135 -3.65 -1.13 5.21
N GLN A 136 -3.30 -0.35 6.23
CA GLN A 136 -2.11 0.49 6.21
C GLN A 136 -0.82 -0.28 6.45
N LEU A 137 -0.82 -1.25 7.38
CA LEU A 137 0.36 -2.06 7.68
C LEU A 137 0.76 -2.96 6.49
N MET A 138 -0.21 -3.47 5.75
CA MET A 138 0.01 -4.29 4.55
C MET A 138 0.27 -3.47 3.29
N ASP A 139 0.36 -2.15 3.37
CA ASP A 139 0.66 -1.37 2.17
C ASP A 139 2.10 -1.62 1.72
N LYS A 140 2.33 -1.95 0.45
CA LYS A 140 3.65 -2.35 -0.04
C LYS A 140 4.73 -1.30 0.25
N ASP A 141 4.38 -0.02 0.15
CA ASP A 141 5.35 1.07 0.34
C ASP A 141 5.66 1.22 1.84
N GLY A 142 4.67 0.99 2.70
CA GLY A 142 4.87 0.87 4.15
C GLY A 142 5.76 -0.31 4.51
N VAL A 143 5.50 -1.50 3.96
CA VAL A 143 6.31 -2.71 4.22
C VAL A 143 7.75 -2.52 3.72
N MET A 144 7.94 -1.90 2.56
CA MET A 144 9.27 -1.57 2.04
C MET A 144 9.98 -0.52 2.89
N ALA A 145 9.27 0.44 3.49
CA ALA A 145 9.88 1.42 4.38
C ALA A 145 10.47 0.78 5.66
N VAL A 146 9.92 -0.35 6.10
CA VAL A 146 10.38 -1.09 7.29
C VAL A 146 11.26 -2.29 6.95
N SER A 147 11.40 -2.61 5.66
CA SER A 147 12.17 -3.76 5.16
C SER A 147 13.39 -3.27 4.38
N PRO A 148 14.62 -3.63 4.77
CA PRO A 148 15.82 -3.14 4.09
C PRO A 148 15.96 -3.66 2.65
N THR A 149 15.29 -4.76 2.30
CA THR A 149 15.34 -5.39 0.98
C THR A 149 13.98 -5.96 0.57
N VAL A 150 13.80 -6.22 -0.73
CA VAL A 150 12.61 -6.91 -1.27
C VAL A 150 12.45 -8.30 -0.65
N GLU A 151 13.54 -9.03 -0.41
CA GLU A 151 13.53 -10.34 0.25
C GLU A 151 12.97 -10.28 1.67
N LYS A 152 13.30 -9.22 2.42
CA LYS A 152 12.73 -9.00 3.76
C LYS A 152 11.25 -8.65 3.70
N ALA A 153 10.83 -7.83 2.72
CA ALA A 153 9.41 -7.56 2.49
C ALA A 153 8.64 -8.83 2.10
N ARG A 154 9.22 -9.69 1.26
CA ARG A 154 8.66 -11.02 0.92
C ARG A 154 8.51 -11.90 2.16
N THR A 155 9.53 -11.92 3.01
CA THR A 155 9.49 -12.66 4.28
C THR A 155 8.36 -12.14 5.17
N TRP A 156 8.18 -10.82 5.24
CA TRP A 156 7.13 -10.19 6.03
C TRP A 156 5.74 -10.65 5.57
N TYR A 157 5.50 -10.64 4.26
CA TYR A 157 4.26 -11.15 3.70
C TYR A 157 4.11 -12.67 3.86
N GLY A 158 5.20 -13.43 3.75
CA GLY A 158 5.20 -14.89 3.95
C GLY A 158 4.75 -15.26 5.38
N GLU A 159 5.25 -14.55 6.37
CA GLU A 159 4.88 -14.71 7.79
C GLU A 159 3.41 -14.40 8.09
N LEU A 160 2.75 -13.63 7.22
CA LEU A 160 1.33 -13.28 7.33
C LEU A 160 0.40 -14.14 6.47
N GLU A 161 0.94 -15.01 5.61
CA GLU A 161 0.14 -15.77 4.64
C GLU A 161 -0.91 -16.65 5.34
N GLY A 162 -0.52 -17.39 6.38
CA GLY A 162 -1.46 -18.24 7.14
C GLY A 162 -2.57 -17.48 7.87
N HIS A 163 -2.46 -16.15 8.00
CA HIS A 163 -3.46 -15.30 8.66
C HIS A 163 -4.36 -14.56 7.67
N PHE A 164 -3.90 -14.34 6.44
CA PHE A 164 -4.51 -13.40 5.49
C PHE A 164 -4.59 -13.92 4.04
N ASP A 165 -4.37 -15.21 3.79
CA ASP A 165 -4.55 -15.84 2.48
C ASP A 165 -5.98 -15.69 1.90
N TRP A 166 -6.98 -15.51 2.76
CA TRP A 166 -8.35 -15.22 2.39
C TRP A 166 -8.60 -13.73 2.07
N ASN A 167 -7.62 -12.85 2.27
CA ASN A 167 -7.77 -11.40 2.10
C ASN A 167 -7.26 -10.93 0.73
N GLY A 168 -8.14 -10.39 -0.10
CA GLY A 168 -7.77 -9.88 -1.43
C GLY A 168 -6.75 -8.72 -1.41
N ARG A 169 -6.72 -7.87 -0.38
CA ARG A 169 -5.72 -6.80 -0.25
C ARG A 169 -4.34 -7.35 0.04
N PHE A 170 -4.23 -8.43 0.81
CA PHE A 170 -2.94 -9.06 1.07
C PHE A 170 -2.28 -9.53 -0.22
N TRP A 171 -3.03 -10.23 -1.09
CA TRP A 171 -2.54 -10.66 -2.39
C TRP A 171 -2.26 -9.50 -3.36
N ASP A 172 -3.08 -8.45 -3.31
CA ASP A 172 -2.87 -7.23 -4.09
C ASP A 172 -1.50 -6.61 -3.83
N GLN A 173 -1.18 -6.40 -2.55
CA GLN A 173 0.03 -5.70 -2.16
C GLN A 173 1.28 -6.56 -2.38
N ARG A 174 1.18 -7.89 -2.21
CA ARG A 174 2.23 -8.83 -2.66
C ARG A 174 2.44 -8.80 -4.17
N ALA A 175 1.37 -8.77 -4.96
CA ALA A 175 1.48 -8.71 -6.41
C ALA A 175 2.20 -7.43 -6.86
N LEU A 176 1.84 -6.29 -6.26
CA LEU A 176 2.47 -5.01 -6.56
C LEU A 176 3.95 -4.97 -6.12
N LEU A 177 4.29 -5.55 -4.96
CA LEU A 177 5.68 -5.68 -4.50
C LEU A 177 6.54 -6.43 -5.53
N GLU A 178 6.08 -7.59 -5.99
CA GLU A 178 6.82 -8.39 -6.98
C GLU A 178 6.88 -7.70 -8.34
N SER A 179 5.81 -7.02 -8.73
CA SER A 179 5.74 -6.27 -9.99
C SER A 179 6.74 -5.11 -10.01
N ASP A 180 6.88 -4.40 -8.89
CA ASP A 180 7.87 -3.33 -8.75
C ASP A 180 9.31 -3.85 -8.68
N ALA A 181 9.50 -5.08 -8.21
CA ALA A 181 10.79 -5.76 -8.20
C ALA A 181 11.12 -6.51 -9.50
N HIS A 182 10.32 -6.35 -10.57
CA HIS A 182 10.49 -7.01 -11.87
C HIS A 182 10.34 -8.55 -11.87
N PHE A 183 9.69 -9.11 -10.84
CA PHE A 183 9.40 -10.55 -10.76
C PHE A 183 7.98 -10.84 -11.28
N HIS A 184 7.80 -10.63 -12.59
CA HIS A 184 6.49 -10.62 -13.25
C HIS A 184 5.66 -11.89 -13.07
N ASP A 185 6.28 -13.07 -13.09
CA ASP A 185 5.56 -14.34 -12.93
C ASP A 185 4.99 -14.51 -11.52
N ARG A 186 5.74 -14.07 -10.50
CA ARG A 186 5.27 -14.08 -9.10
C ARG A 186 4.19 -13.04 -8.90
N ALA A 187 4.39 -11.85 -9.44
CA ALA A 187 3.40 -10.77 -9.41
C ALA A 187 2.06 -11.23 -9.99
N TYR A 188 2.10 -11.86 -11.16
CA TYR A 188 0.92 -12.40 -11.83
C TYR A 188 0.26 -13.52 -11.02
N SER A 189 1.06 -14.43 -10.47
CA SER A 189 0.55 -15.52 -9.61
C SER A 189 -0.19 -14.99 -8.38
N TYR A 190 0.34 -13.96 -7.71
CA TYR A 190 -0.34 -13.32 -6.57
C TYR A 190 -1.58 -12.53 -7.00
N ALA A 191 -1.52 -11.80 -8.11
CA ALA A 191 -2.69 -11.11 -8.63
C ALA A 191 -3.81 -12.10 -9.03
N LYS A 192 -3.46 -13.29 -9.54
CA LYS A 192 -4.42 -14.38 -9.76
C LYS A 192 -5.02 -14.89 -8.46
N LYS A 193 -4.21 -15.09 -7.40
CA LYS A 193 -4.74 -15.46 -6.07
C LYS A 193 -5.78 -14.44 -5.57
N LYS A 194 -5.52 -13.14 -5.74
CA LYS A 194 -6.50 -12.08 -5.42
C LYS A 194 -7.83 -12.29 -6.17
N VAL A 195 -7.77 -12.56 -7.47
CA VAL A 195 -8.96 -12.81 -8.31
C VAL A 195 -9.70 -14.08 -7.89
N LEU A 196 -8.98 -15.13 -7.48
CA LEU A 196 -9.59 -16.37 -6.97
C LEU A 196 -10.30 -16.14 -5.63
N VAL A 197 -9.73 -15.31 -4.75
CA VAL A 197 -10.37 -14.91 -3.49
C VAL A 197 -11.65 -14.13 -3.79
N HIS A 198 -11.57 -13.06 -4.58
CA HIS A 198 -12.71 -12.27 -5.01
C HIS A 198 -12.49 -11.76 -6.44
N ARG A 199 -13.34 -12.20 -7.39
CA ARG A 199 -13.34 -11.65 -8.76
C ARG A 199 -14.25 -10.42 -8.84
N HIS A 200 -13.64 -9.24 -8.87
CA HIS A 200 -14.33 -7.96 -9.02
C HIS A 200 -13.45 -6.94 -9.75
N ALA A 201 -13.96 -5.74 -10.02
CA ALA A 201 -13.23 -4.71 -10.76
C ALA A 201 -11.80 -4.46 -10.21
N PHE A 202 -11.64 -4.20 -8.92
CA PHE A 202 -10.29 -3.94 -8.36
C PHE A 202 -9.34 -5.15 -8.40
N SER A 203 -9.84 -6.39 -8.35
CA SER A 203 -8.95 -7.56 -8.47
C SER A 203 -8.45 -7.72 -9.91
N LEU A 204 -9.34 -7.53 -10.87
CA LEU A 204 -9.02 -7.56 -12.30
C LEU A 204 -8.10 -6.40 -12.70
N ASN A 205 -8.32 -5.21 -12.14
CA ASN A 205 -7.45 -4.06 -12.37
C ASN A 205 -5.99 -4.34 -11.96
N THR A 206 -5.77 -4.94 -10.79
CA THR A 206 -4.41 -5.32 -10.35
C THR A 206 -3.80 -6.34 -11.30
N LEU A 207 -4.56 -7.36 -11.71
CA LEU A 207 -4.07 -8.38 -12.63
C LEU A 207 -3.69 -7.78 -13.99
N GLY A 208 -4.53 -6.89 -14.53
CA GLY A 208 -4.26 -6.15 -15.76
C GLY A 208 -3.03 -5.25 -15.63
N ARG A 209 -2.93 -4.47 -14.54
CA ARG A 209 -1.78 -3.59 -14.27
C ARG A 209 -0.46 -4.35 -14.20
N VAL A 210 -0.43 -5.48 -13.50
CA VAL A 210 0.79 -6.31 -13.38
C VAL A 210 1.26 -6.80 -14.75
N ARG A 211 0.32 -7.24 -15.61
CA ARG A 211 0.64 -7.67 -16.98
C ARG A 211 1.10 -6.53 -17.88
N LEU A 212 0.41 -5.38 -17.82
CA LEU A 212 0.86 -4.20 -18.57
C LEU A 212 2.24 -3.72 -18.11
N LYS A 213 2.54 -3.75 -16.80
CA LYS A 213 3.88 -3.45 -16.31
C LYS A 213 4.95 -4.41 -16.84
N ALA A 214 4.65 -5.70 -16.88
CA ALA A 214 5.54 -6.69 -17.49
C ALA A 214 5.75 -6.44 -19.00
N SER A 215 4.73 -5.93 -19.69
CA SER A 215 4.81 -5.63 -21.13
C SER A 215 5.77 -4.50 -21.47
N VAL A 216 6.04 -3.58 -20.54
CA VAL A 216 6.94 -2.44 -20.81
C VAL A 216 8.36 -2.66 -20.28
N ASP A 217 8.61 -3.80 -19.66
CA ASP A 217 9.94 -4.15 -19.16
C ASP A 217 10.88 -4.52 -20.31
N GLU A 218 11.96 -3.75 -20.46
CA GLU A 218 12.98 -3.92 -21.49
C GLU A 218 13.66 -5.30 -21.46
N MET A 219 13.69 -5.96 -20.31
CA MET A 219 14.25 -7.31 -20.17
C MET A 219 13.35 -8.40 -20.79
N VAL A 220 12.08 -8.10 -21.07
CA VAL A 220 11.13 -9.04 -21.68
C VAL A 220 11.19 -8.95 -23.20
N GLN A 221 11.33 -10.09 -23.88
CA GLN A 221 11.32 -10.14 -25.35
C GLN A 221 10.01 -9.57 -25.92
N LEU A 222 10.11 -8.81 -27.01
CA LEU A 222 9.02 -7.97 -27.52
C LEU A 222 7.72 -8.75 -27.86
N ASP A 223 7.82 -9.98 -28.36
CA ASP A 223 6.62 -10.78 -28.67
C ASP A 223 5.90 -11.24 -27.40
N LEU A 224 6.65 -11.73 -26.41
CA LEU A 224 6.09 -12.06 -25.10
C LEU A 224 5.55 -10.82 -24.38
N ALA A 225 6.24 -9.68 -24.53
CA ALA A 225 5.79 -8.40 -24.01
C ALA A 225 4.46 -7.97 -24.64
N TRP A 226 4.29 -8.20 -25.94
CA TRP A 226 3.03 -7.96 -26.64
C TRP A 226 1.90 -8.86 -26.12
N ASP A 227 2.17 -10.14 -25.86
CA ASP A 227 1.20 -11.05 -25.26
C ASP A 227 0.78 -10.58 -23.86
N TYR A 228 1.73 -10.13 -23.04
CA TYR A 228 1.43 -9.51 -21.75
C TYR A 228 0.61 -8.23 -21.89
N PHE A 229 0.90 -7.39 -22.88
CA PHE A 229 0.12 -6.18 -23.14
C PHE A 229 -1.35 -6.54 -23.42
N ARG A 230 -1.58 -7.46 -24.35
CA ARG A 230 -2.92 -7.90 -24.75
C ARG A 230 -3.68 -8.56 -23.60
N GLU A 231 -3.01 -9.42 -22.84
CA GLU A 231 -3.61 -10.05 -21.66
C GLU A 231 -3.98 -8.99 -20.60
N GLY A 232 -3.10 -8.01 -20.38
CA GLY A 232 -3.34 -6.91 -19.45
C GLY A 232 -4.55 -6.06 -19.85
N GLU A 233 -4.62 -5.66 -21.12
CA GLU A 233 -5.76 -4.91 -21.70
C GLU A 233 -7.07 -5.67 -21.53
N ALA A 234 -7.09 -6.98 -21.80
CA ALA A 234 -8.28 -7.79 -21.66
C ALA A 234 -8.80 -7.80 -20.22
N TYR A 235 -7.92 -7.94 -19.22
CA TYR A 235 -8.31 -7.88 -17.81
C TYR A 235 -8.79 -6.48 -17.38
N LEU A 236 -8.19 -5.41 -17.91
CA LEU A 236 -8.68 -4.05 -17.64
C LEU A 236 -10.04 -3.81 -18.29
N SER A 237 -10.28 -4.32 -19.50
CA SER A 237 -11.58 -4.27 -20.17
C SER A 237 -12.63 -5.02 -19.37
N GLU A 238 -12.30 -6.20 -18.83
CA GLU A 238 -13.17 -6.95 -17.94
C GLU A 238 -13.41 -6.21 -16.62
N SER A 239 -12.37 -5.59 -16.04
CA SER A 239 -12.49 -4.74 -14.85
C SER A 239 -13.52 -3.63 -15.05
N LEU A 240 -13.49 -2.95 -16.21
CA LEU A 240 -14.49 -1.93 -16.55
C LEU A 240 -15.89 -2.53 -16.64
N ALA A 241 -16.06 -3.70 -17.27
CA ALA A 241 -17.37 -4.35 -17.34
C ALA A 241 -17.94 -4.67 -15.94
N HIS A 242 -17.08 -5.03 -14.99
CA HIS A 242 -17.47 -5.31 -13.60
C HIS A 242 -17.74 -4.06 -12.74
N ALA A 243 -17.38 -2.86 -13.18
CA ALA A 243 -17.53 -1.63 -12.40
C ALA A 243 -19.00 -1.14 -12.26
N GLN A 244 -19.93 -1.69 -13.06
CA GLN A 244 -21.40 -1.54 -12.92
C GLN A 244 -21.92 -0.12 -12.57
N GLY A 245 -21.32 0.95 -13.11
CA GLY A 245 -21.81 2.32 -12.85
C GLY A 245 -21.02 3.14 -11.82
N PHE A 246 -20.11 2.53 -11.05
CA PHE A 246 -19.31 3.22 -10.03
C PHE A 246 -18.03 3.86 -10.58
N TRP A 247 -18.11 4.50 -11.75
CA TRP A 247 -16.97 4.92 -12.57
C TRP A 247 -16.01 5.88 -11.87
N ASP A 248 -16.53 6.76 -11.01
CA ASP A 248 -15.72 7.75 -10.26
C ASP A 248 -14.74 7.09 -9.27
N LEU A 249 -14.97 5.82 -8.88
CA LEU A 249 -14.07 5.04 -8.04
C LEU A 249 -13.14 4.13 -8.86
N HIS A 250 -13.33 4.10 -10.18
CA HIS A 250 -12.73 3.15 -11.12
C HIS A 250 -12.01 3.87 -12.27
N GLU A 251 -11.46 5.06 -12.06
CA GLU A 251 -10.61 5.74 -13.04
C GLU A 251 -9.31 4.96 -13.32
N HIS A 252 -8.93 4.08 -12.39
CA HIS A 252 -7.66 3.37 -12.42
C HIS A 252 -7.41 2.52 -13.68
N PRO A 253 -8.35 1.73 -14.26
CA PRO A 253 -8.09 0.99 -15.50
C PRO A 253 -7.83 1.91 -16.70
N LEU A 254 -8.56 3.03 -16.81
CA LEU A 254 -8.38 4.00 -17.90
C LEU A 254 -7.00 4.68 -17.79
N MET A 255 -6.64 5.15 -16.59
CA MET A 255 -5.29 5.69 -16.33
C MET A 255 -4.20 4.67 -16.66
N THR A 256 -4.41 3.43 -16.25
CA THR A 256 -3.43 2.35 -16.38
C THR A 256 -3.22 2.01 -17.85
N VAL A 257 -4.30 1.80 -18.63
CA VAL A 257 -4.16 1.43 -20.04
C VAL A 257 -3.46 2.52 -20.85
N PHE A 258 -3.84 3.80 -20.67
CA PHE A 258 -3.24 4.87 -21.47
C PHE A 258 -1.78 5.11 -21.11
N SER A 259 -1.41 4.96 -19.83
CA SER A 259 -0.01 5.07 -19.40
C SER A 259 0.85 3.97 -20.03
N TYR A 260 0.43 2.71 -19.90
CA TYR A 260 1.20 1.59 -20.45
C TYR A 260 1.11 1.49 -21.97
N LEU A 261 0.07 2.02 -22.62
CA LEU A 261 0.03 2.14 -24.09
C LEU A 261 1.13 3.06 -24.59
N VAL A 262 1.32 4.22 -23.94
CA VAL A 262 2.41 5.15 -24.27
C VAL A 262 3.75 4.46 -24.06
N GLU A 263 3.99 3.91 -22.87
CA GLU A 263 5.26 3.25 -22.52
C GLU A 263 5.55 2.04 -23.45
N PHE A 264 4.56 1.21 -23.76
CA PHE A 264 4.75 0.07 -24.65
C PHE A 264 5.08 0.51 -26.08
N SER A 265 4.46 1.60 -26.56
CA SER A 265 4.75 2.12 -27.90
C SER A 265 6.17 2.63 -28.08
N GLU A 266 6.85 3.02 -26.99
CA GLU A 266 8.25 3.45 -27.02
C GLU A 266 9.20 2.30 -27.31
N ARG A 267 8.73 1.06 -27.15
CA ARG A 267 9.48 -0.16 -27.48
C ARG A 267 9.34 -0.59 -28.94
N LEU A 268 8.43 0.03 -29.69
CA LEU A 268 8.12 -0.38 -31.06
C LEU A 268 8.88 0.48 -32.06
N GLU A 269 9.37 -0.17 -33.12
CA GLU A 269 9.91 0.52 -34.28
C GLU A 269 8.77 1.14 -35.11
N PHE A 270 9.10 2.16 -35.90
CA PHE A 270 8.14 2.99 -36.62
C PHE A 270 7.18 2.22 -37.55
N ASP A 271 7.61 1.10 -38.11
CA ASP A 271 6.86 0.26 -39.04
C ASP A 271 6.35 -1.04 -38.40
N ASP A 272 6.43 -1.16 -37.07
CA ASP A 272 5.97 -2.35 -36.36
C ASP A 272 4.44 -2.51 -36.51
N PRO A 273 3.94 -3.65 -37.01
CA PRO A 273 2.51 -3.86 -37.20
C PRO A 273 1.69 -3.77 -35.91
N ARG A 274 2.34 -3.93 -34.74
CA ARG A 274 1.71 -3.76 -33.42
C ARG A 274 1.29 -2.31 -33.16
N ILE A 275 1.86 -1.31 -33.82
CA ILE A 275 1.43 0.10 -33.70
C ILE A 275 -0.02 0.26 -34.13
N ILE A 276 -0.43 -0.39 -35.23
CA ILE A 276 -1.81 -0.35 -35.71
C ILE A 276 -2.75 -0.99 -34.68
N ALA A 277 -2.34 -2.11 -34.09
CA ALA A 277 -3.11 -2.80 -33.06
C ALA A 277 -3.21 -1.96 -31.77
N LEU A 278 -2.13 -1.27 -31.35
CA LEU A 278 -2.16 -0.33 -30.23
C LEU A 278 -3.12 0.83 -30.49
N ASP A 279 -3.14 1.38 -31.70
CA ASP A 279 -4.06 2.48 -32.02
C ASP A 279 -5.52 2.03 -31.98
N GLN A 280 -5.82 0.80 -32.40
CA GLN A 280 -7.16 0.21 -32.23
C GLN A 280 -7.55 0.11 -30.75
N VAL A 281 -6.62 -0.30 -29.88
CA VAL A 281 -6.83 -0.27 -28.43
C VAL A 281 -7.08 1.16 -27.94
N ARG A 282 -6.24 2.13 -28.33
CA ARG A 282 -6.43 3.54 -27.96
C ARG A 282 -7.83 4.03 -28.36
N VAL A 283 -8.25 3.82 -29.60
CA VAL A 283 -9.57 4.24 -30.11
C VAL A 283 -10.71 3.60 -29.32
N LYS A 284 -10.62 2.30 -29.00
CA LYS A 284 -11.60 1.60 -28.16
C LYS A 284 -11.71 2.29 -26.79
N TRP A 285 -10.59 2.50 -26.12
CA TRP A 285 -10.58 3.06 -24.77
C TRP A 285 -10.96 4.55 -24.73
N THR A 286 -10.64 5.33 -25.76
CA THR A 286 -11.15 6.71 -25.92
C THR A 286 -12.67 6.74 -26.08
N ARG A 287 -13.25 5.78 -26.81
CA ARG A 287 -14.71 5.65 -26.90
C ARG A 287 -15.32 5.33 -25.54
N ASP A 288 -14.67 4.47 -24.76
CA ASP A 288 -15.12 4.13 -23.40
C ASP A 288 -15.05 5.34 -22.45
N VAL A 289 -13.99 6.17 -22.52
CA VAL A 289 -13.93 7.46 -21.80
C VAL A 289 -15.16 8.33 -22.09
N GLY A 290 -15.53 8.47 -23.38
CA GLY A 290 -16.70 9.23 -23.81
C GLY A 290 -18.02 8.59 -23.34
N ARG A 291 -18.16 7.27 -23.49
CA ARG A 291 -19.34 6.49 -23.05
C ARG A 291 -19.61 6.64 -21.56
N PHE A 292 -18.55 6.66 -20.75
CA PHE A 292 -18.66 6.79 -19.29
C PHE A 292 -18.63 8.25 -18.80
N ASN A 293 -18.55 9.23 -19.71
CA ASN A 293 -18.51 10.67 -19.39
C ASN A 293 -17.42 10.99 -18.33
N VAL A 294 -16.23 10.40 -18.50
CA VAL A 294 -15.13 10.57 -17.55
C VAL A 294 -14.56 11.99 -17.64
N ARG A 295 -14.48 12.68 -16.50
CA ARG A 295 -14.02 14.08 -16.41
C ARG A 295 -12.69 14.25 -15.68
N SER A 296 -12.06 13.15 -15.30
CA SER A 296 -10.77 13.15 -14.62
C SER A 296 -9.69 13.79 -15.48
N ALA A 297 -9.11 14.90 -15.00
CA ALA A 297 -8.05 15.60 -15.72
C ALA A 297 -6.87 14.67 -16.05
N GLY A 298 -6.49 13.80 -15.11
CA GLY A 298 -5.39 12.84 -15.31
C GLY A 298 -5.70 11.85 -16.43
N VAL A 299 -6.93 11.34 -16.53
CA VAL A 299 -7.32 10.40 -17.59
C VAL A 299 -7.27 11.09 -18.95
N LEU A 300 -7.81 12.31 -19.04
CA LEU A 300 -7.83 13.08 -20.28
C LEU A 300 -6.43 13.47 -20.74
N GLU A 301 -5.54 13.81 -19.80
CA GLU A 301 -4.12 14.09 -20.08
C GLU A 301 -3.42 12.86 -20.65
N LYS A 302 -3.54 11.71 -19.98
CA LYS A 302 -2.92 10.45 -20.46
C LYS A 302 -3.49 9.98 -21.80
N MET A 303 -4.79 10.16 -22.02
CA MET A 303 -5.44 9.86 -23.30
C MET A 303 -4.90 10.76 -24.42
N THR A 304 -4.74 12.06 -24.16
CA THR A 304 -4.17 13.01 -25.12
C THR A 304 -2.74 12.65 -25.45
N LEU A 305 -1.92 12.35 -24.43
CA LEU A 305 -0.54 11.93 -24.62
C LEU A 305 -0.44 10.64 -25.46
N ALA A 306 -1.31 9.65 -25.19
CA ALA A 306 -1.40 8.43 -25.98
C ALA A 306 -1.75 8.72 -27.44
N GLN A 307 -2.68 9.63 -27.71
CA GLN A 307 -3.04 10.04 -29.06
C GLN A 307 -1.87 10.72 -29.79
N GLU A 308 -1.20 11.68 -29.15
CA GLU A 308 -0.05 12.37 -29.74
C GLU A 308 1.09 11.39 -30.06
N LYS A 309 1.37 10.46 -29.14
CA LYS A 309 2.41 9.46 -29.33
C LYS A 309 2.09 8.53 -30.49
N MET A 310 0.85 8.01 -30.57
CA MET A 310 0.43 7.14 -31.68
C MET A 310 0.52 7.84 -33.02
N LEU A 311 0.10 9.11 -33.11
CA LEU A 311 0.22 9.88 -34.34
C LEU A 311 1.68 10.07 -34.77
N LYS A 312 2.58 10.35 -33.84
CA LYS A 312 4.02 10.46 -34.14
C LYS A 312 4.62 9.13 -34.61
N SER A 313 4.23 8.02 -34.00
CA SER A 313 4.71 6.69 -34.40
C SER A 313 4.17 6.23 -35.75
N MET A 314 3.16 6.90 -36.33
CA MET A 314 2.61 6.59 -37.66
C MET A 314 3.10 7.51 -38.78
N VAL A 315 3.69 8.66 -38.45
CA VAL A 315 4.25 9.61 -39.43
C VAL A 315 5.76 9.43 -39.54
N ARG A 316 6.23 9.06 -40.74
CA ARG A 316 7.64 8.74 -40.99
C ARG A 316 8.50 9.97 -40.66
N PRO A 317 9.59 9.84 -39.88
CA PRO A 317 10.52 10.95 -39.69
C PRO A 317 11.06 11.36 -41.06
N SER A 318 10.81 12.62 -41.42
CA SER A 318 11.39 13.26 -42.61
C SER A 318 12.87 13.52 -42.42
#